data_AF-A0AA90UE03-F1
#
_entry.id   AF-A0AA90UE03-F1
#
_cell.length_a   1.000
_cell.length_b   1.000
_cell.length_c   1.000
_cell.angle_alpha   90.00
_cell.angle_beta   90.00
_cell.angle_gamma   90.00
#
_symmetry.space_group_name_H-M   'P 1'
#
loop_
_entity.id
_entity.type
_entity.pdbx_description
1 polymer ?
#
loop_
_entity_poly.entity_id
_entity_poly.type
_entity_poly.pdbx_seq_one_letter_code
_entity_poly.pdbx_strand_id
1 'polypeptide(L)'
;MKKISIDYIFIVAPKQSEMEDINLELGITDLQSSIYLDTAYVFRNQNPSIPNERKYHSFLLDKNDRIVFVGSPVDNDKIKAIYGKTIGVK
;
A
#
# COMPACT_ATOMS: atom_id res chain seq x y z
N MET A 1 -14.47 18.44 13.50
CA MET A 1 -14.52 17.24 12.64
C MET A 1 -13.34 16.35 13.01
N LYS A 2 -13.57 15.08 13.33
CA LYS A 2 -12.49 14.15 13.72
C LYS A 2 -11.71 13.82 12.44
N LYS A 3 -10.45 14.24 12.34
CA LYS A 3 -9.57 13.93 11.22
C LYS A 3 -9.27 12.43 11.30
N ILE A 4 -9.79 11.65 10.36
CA ILE A 4 -9.54 10.22 10.30
C ILE A 4 -8.28 10.07 9.43
N SER A 5 -7.19 9.62 10.06
CA SER A 5 -5.95 9.28 9.35
C SER A 5 -6.16 7.91 8.72
N ILE A 6 -6.09 7.85 7.40
CA ILE A 6 -5.84 6.60 6.70
C ILE A 6 -4.34 6.59 6.45
N ASP A 7 -3.67 5.60 7.00
CA ASP A 7 -2.25 5.43 6.80
C ASP A 7 -2.03 4.64 5.50
N TYR A 8 -1.24 5.23 4.61
CA TYR A 8 -0.83 4.59 3.37
C TYR A 8 0.58 4.04 3.57
N ILE A 9 0.76 2.77 3.24
CA ILE A 9 2.04 2.08 3.33
C ILE A 9 2.38 1.52 1.95
N PHE A 10 3.60 1.78 1.49
CA PHE A 10 4.14 1.20 0.27
C PHE A 10 5.20 0.17 0.63
N ILE A 11 5.15 -0.99 -0.01
CA ILE A 11 6.17 -2.02 0.10
C ILE A 11 6.73 -2.23 -1.30
N VAL A 12 8.03 -2.02 -1.46
CA VAL A 12 8.75 -2.17 -2.73
C VAL A 12 9.78 -3.29 -2.56
N ALA A 13 9.82 -4.23 -3.49
CA ALA A 13 10.79 -5.32 -3.49
C ALA A 13 11.76 -5.15 -4.68
N PRO A 14 12.72 -4.21 -4.59
CA PRO A 14 13.61 -3.91 -5.70
C PRO A 14 14.63 -5.01 -5.90
N LYS A 15 15.07 -5.19 -7.15
CA LYS A 15 16.30 -5.94 -7.45
C LYS A 15 17.50 -5.13 -7.01
N GLN A 16 18.62 -5.82 -6.75
CA GLN A 16 19.87 -5.16 -6.43
C GLN A 16 20.31 -4.16 -7.50
N SER A 17 20.04 -4.45 -8.78
CA SER A 17 20.33 -3.56 -9.92
C SER A 17 19.46 -2.30 -9.97
N GLU A 18 18.36 -2.25 -9.22
CA GLU A 18 17.39 -1.14 -9.21
C GLU A 18 17.60 -0.23 -7.97
N MET A 19 18.54 -0.57 -7.09
CA MET A 19 18.73 0.12 -5.81
C MET A 19 19.21 1.57 -5.95
N GLU A 20 20.04 1.86 -6.95
CA GLU A 20 20.51 3.23 -7.20
C GLU A 20 19.35 4.14 -7.60
N ASP A 21 18.52 3.69 -8.55
CA ASP A 21 17.32 4.40 -8.98
C ASP A 21 16.32 4.60 -7.83
N ILE A 22 16.10 3.56 -7.02
CA ILE A 22 15.22 3.64 -5.84
C ILE A 22 15.73 4.67 -4.82
N ASN A 23 17.04 4.70 -4.55
CA ASN A 23 17.60 5.65 -3.59
C ASN A 23 17.47 7.10 -4.10
N LEU A 24 17.64 7.32 -5.41
CA LEU A 24 17.42 8.62 -6.01
C LEU A 24 15.96 9.06 -5.86
N GLU A 25 15.01 8.19 -6.22
CA GLU A 25 13.58 8.48 -6.14
C GLU A 25 13.14 8.76 -4.69
N LEU A 26 13.63 7.96 -3.73
CA LEU A 26 13.38 8.17 -2.30
C LEU A 26 13.99 9.48 -1.78
N GLY A 27 15.07 9.96 -2.38
CA GLY A 27 15.70 11.23 -2.03
C GLY A 27 14.96 12.47 -2.51
N ILE A 28 14.10 12.33 -3.52
CA ILE A 28 13.37 13.44 -4.15
C ILE A 28 11.85 13.36 -3.97
N THR A 29 11.32 12.24 -3.47
CA THR A 29 9.89 12.05 -3.31
C THR A 29 9.32 12.93 -2.19
N ASP A 30 8.20 13.59 -2.49
CA ASP A 30 7.40 14.33 -1.49
C ASP A 30 6.39 13.44 -0.77
N LEU A 31 6.43 12.12 -0.99
CA LEU A 31 5.48 11.19 -0.42
C LEU A 31 5.63 11.15 1.11
N GLN A 32 4.56 11.54 1.81
CA GLN A 32 4.50 11.55 3.29
C GLN A 32 4.16 10.18 3.89
N SER A 33 4.05 9.15 3.05
CA SER A 33 3.70 7.78 3.44
C SER A 33 4.96 6.97 3.77
N SER A 34 4.83 5.98 4.66
CA SER A 34 5.92 5.06 4.93
C SER A 34 6.19 4.17 3.71
N ILE A 35 7.45 4.05 3.33
CA ILE A 35 7.92 3.16 2.26
C ILE A 35 8.86 2.12 2.90
N TYR A 36 8.54 0.85 2.72
CA TYR A 36 9.38 -0.28 3.16
C TYR A 36 10.04 -0.94 1.95
N LEU A 37 11.33 -1.23 2.06
CA LEU A 37 12.09 -1.96 1.04
C LEU A 37 12.25 -3.43 1.45
N ASP A 38 11.57 -4.34 0.75
CA ASP A 38 11.67 -5.79 0.93
C ASP A 38 12.86 -6.37 0.16
N THR A 39 14.08 -5.93 0.52
CA THR A 39 15.32 -6.30 -0.17
C THR A 39 15.67 -7.78 -0.02
N ALA A 40 15.20 -8.43 1.05
CA ALA A 40 15.37 -9.87 1.29
C ALA A 40 14.16 -10.71 0.83
N TYR A 41 13.16 -10.09 0.20
CA TYR A 41 11.93 -10.75 -0.26
C TYR A 41 11.15 -11.50 0.84
N VAL A 42 11.34 -11.14 2.11
CA VAL A 42 10.71 -11.82 3.25
C VAL A 42 9.20 -11.58 3.24
N PHE A 43 8.76 -10.34 2.99
CA PHE A 43 7.34 -10.03 2.90
C PHE A 43 6.70 -10.79 1.73
N ARG A 44 7.33 -10.76 0.55
CA ARG A 44 6.86 -11.52 -0.61
C ARG A 44 6.74 -13.01 -0.33
N ASN A 45 7.76 -13.61 0.28
CA ASN A 45 7.81 -15.05 0.54
C ASN A 45 6.79 -15.50 1.59
N GLN A 46 6.51 -14.66 2.59
CA GLN A 46 5.49 -14.93 3.61
C GLN A 46 4.06 -14.76 3.10
N ASN A 47 3.86 -14.08 1.96
CA ASN A 47 2.55 -13.79 1.38
C ASN A 47 2.43 -14.36 -0.04
N PRO A 48 2.49 -15.69 -0.23
CA PRO A 48 2.49 -16.33 -1.55
C PRO A 48 1.16 -16.18 -2.31
N SER A 49 0.10 -15.73 -1.64
CA SER A 49 -1.19 -15.39 -2.27
C SER A 49 -1.12 -14.11 -3.10
N ILE A 50 -0.12 -13.25 -2.88
CA ILE A 50 0.10 -12.04 -3.68
C ILE A 50 0.66 -12.44 -5.05
N PRO A 51 -0.02 -12.08 -6.16
CA PRO A 51 0.43 -12.45 -7.50
C PRO A 51 1.81 -11.87 -7.85
N ASN A 52 2.56 -12.61 -8.67
CA ASN A 52 3.90 -12.19 -9.11
C ASN A 52 3.91 -11.16 -10.26
N GLU A 53 2.74 -10.72 -10.74
CA GLU A 53 2.66 -9.77 -11.85
C GLU A 53 3.11 -8.36 -11.45
N ARG A 54 3.61 -7.60 -12.44
CA ARG A 54 4.10 -6.22 -12.25
C ARG A 54 2.95 -5.22 -12.20
N LYS A 55 2.10 -5.34 -11.17
CA LYS A 55 1.03 -4.38 -10.86
C LYS A 55 1.08 -4.04 -9.38
N TYR A 56 0.47 -2.92 -9.00
CA TYR A 56 0.23 -2.63 -7.59
C TYR A 56 -0.81 -3.60 -7.03
N HIS A 57 -0.37 -4.41 -6.07
CA HIS A 57 -1.24 -5.26 -5.26
C HIS A 57 -1.66 -4.48 -4.03
N SER A 58 -2.86 -3.90 -4.09
CA SER A 58 -3.39 -3.05 -3.02
C SER A 58 -4.47 -3.78 -2.23
N PHE A 59 -4.43 -3.60 -0.91
CA PHE A 59 -5.44 -4.10 0.01
C PHE A 59 -5.64 -3.10 1.15
N LEU A 60 -6.81 -3.14 1.78
CA LEU A 60 -7.16 -2.31 2.93
C LEU A 60 -7.28 -3.18 4.17
N LEU A 61 -6.64 -2.75 5.25
CA LEU A 61 -6.76 -3.35 6.57
C LEU A 61 -7.78 -2.60 7.42
N ASP A 62 -8.51 -3.33 8.27
CA ASP A 62 -9.25 -2.74 9.37
C ASP A 62 -8.34 -2.50 10.60
N LYS A 63 -8.91 -1.96 11.67
CA LYS A 63 -8.19 -1.71 12.94
C LYS A 63 -7.68 -2.95 13.68
N ASN A 64 -8.01 -4.16 13.20
CA ASN A 64 -7.58 -5.45 13.76
C ASN A 64 -6.68 -6.20 12.77
N ASP A 65 -6.05 -5.48 11.83
CA ASP A 65 -5.15 -6.00 10.80
C ASP A 65 -5.79 -7.03 9.85
N ARG A 66 -7.12 -6.95 9.66
CA ARG A 66 -7.85 -7.85 8.75
C ARG A 66 -8.02 -7.20 7.38
N ILE A 67 -7.75 -7.96 6.32
CA ILE A 67 -8.02 -7.54 4.95
C ILE A 67 -9.54 -7.42 4.76
N VAL A 68 -10.02 -6.21 4.52
CA VAL A 68 -11.44 -5.91 4.22
C VAL A 68 -11.70 -5.60 2.77
N PHE A 69 -10.64 -5.36 1.98
CA PHE A 69 -10.74 -5.09 0.55
C PHE A 69 -9.43 -5.43 -0.16
N VAL A 70 -9.53 -5.92 -1.40
CA VAL A 70 -8.42 -6.15 -2.33
C VAL A 70 -8.77 -5.50 -3.66
N GLY A 71 -7.87 -4.71 -4.22
CA GLY A 71 -8.05 -4.02 -5.50
C GLY A 71 -7.54 -2.58 -5.48
N SER A 72 -7.69 -1.88 -6.61
CA SER A 72 -7.29 -0.48 -6.75
C SER A 72 -7.97 0.41 -5.71
N PRO A 73 -7.22 1.25 -4.98
CA PRO A 73 -7.80 2.29 -4.13
C PRO A 73 -8.34 3.48 -4.94
N VAL A 74 -7.95 3.59 -6.22
CA VAL A 74 -8.38 4.66 -7.13
C VAL A 74 -9.68 4.25 -7.83
N ASP A 75 -10.68 5.11 -7.72
CA ASP A 75 -11.98 5.06 -8.40
C ASP A 75 -12.72 3.71 -8.32
N ASN A 76 -12.88 3.20 -7.10
CA ASN A 76 -13.67 2.00 -6.83
C ASN A 76 -14.84 2.30 -5.90
N ASP A 77 -16.07 2.06 -6.34
CA ASP A 77 -17.28 2.35 -5.56
C ASP A 77 -17.35 1.57 -4.23
N LYS A 78 -16.73 0.38 -4.15
CA LYS A 78 -16.63 -0.37 -2.89
C LYS A 78 -15.70 0.33 -1.90
N ILE A 79 -14.57 0.85 -2.36
CA ILE A 79 -13.65 1.66 -1.55
C ILE A 79 -14.35 2.94 -1.08
N LYS A 80 -15.05 3.65 -1.99
CA LYS A 80 -15.84 4.84 -1.63
C LYS A 80 -16.90 4.52 -0.57
N ALA A 81 -17.58 3.37 -0.67
CA ALA A 81 -18.54 2.94 0.33
C ALA A 81 -17.89 2.56 1.68
N ILE A 82 -16.72 1.92 1.67
CA ILE A 82 -15.96 1.62 2.89
C ILE A 82 -15.49 2.93 3.54
N TYR A 83 -14.94 3.85 2.75
CA TYR A 83 -14.59 5.20 3.21
C TYR A 83 -15.82 5.96 3.72
N GLY A 84 -16.96 5.92 3.05
CA GLY A 84 -18.19 6.55 3.55
C GLY A 84 -18.64 5.98 4.90
N LYS A 85 -18.57 4.66 5.09
CA LYS A 85 -18.93 3.98 6.35
C LYS A 85 -17.92 4.21 7.48
N THR A 86 -16.63 4.16 7.18
CA THR A 86 -15.55 4.28 8.16
C THR A 86 -15.25 5.73 8.51
N ILE A 87 -15.39 6.63 7.53
CA ILE A 87 -14.99 8.04 7.63
C ILE A 87 -16.18 8.99 7.80
N GLY A 88 -17.39 8.56 7.44
CA GLY A 88 -18.60 9.40 7.51
C GLY A 88 -18.69 10.43 6.37
N VAL A 89 -18.00 10.21 5.25
CA VAL A 89 -18.13 11.04 4.05
C VAL A 89 -19.44 10.62 3.35
N LYS A 90 -20.46 11.49 3.39
CA LYS A 90 -21.66 11.38 2.55
C LYS A 90 -21.36 11.87 1.15
#